data_AF-A0A957ICM1-F1
#
_entry.id   AF-A0A957ICM1-F1
#
_cell.length_a   1.000
_cell.length_b   1.000
_cell.length_c   1.000
_cell.angle_alpha   90.00
_cell.angle_beta   90.00
_cell.angle_gamma   90.00
#
_symmetry.space_group_name_H-M   'P 1'
#
loop_
_entity.id
_entity.type
_entity.pdbx_description
1 polymer ?
#
loop_
_entity_poly.entity_id
_entity_poly.type
_entity_poly.pdbx_seq_one_letter_code
_entity_poly.pdbx_strand_id
1 'polypeptide(L)'
;MDSLLAFSLETTLWLQDNYPQLAGFFVFISTLGNEEFYLAVLPLIYWCISKKAGRILGYIFFIAVLFNTILKHTFRGPRPFWIDESVGIVETGGYGIPSGHVQYATVIYLFLAAWINRGWVWILAFLMIILMGLSRIYVGAHFIYDVIAGFIAGLAILIIYYFWNRYQAPKFTKRILGQKLMMVFLIPVIFGLVYIGVLFIIGPPDLSLPWAAFIPEAEIASVTEMATAFGAALGYGLGIIFEGSRVRFHSDGPISKRIGRYILGIIGAVIIWQGLGFIFPRDPLWLALPLRIFRYFLLTFWAAYYAPLIFVRLKLADADPDPGINLKM
;
A
#
# COMPACT_ATOMS: atom_id res chain seq x y z
N MET A 1 17.84 -23.92 -7.33
CA MET A 1 17.00 -22.78 -7.77
C MET A 1 16.07 -23.25 -8.88
N ASP A 2 16.62 -23.96 -9.87
CA ASP A 2 15.90 -24.41 -11.07
C ASP A 2 14.72 -25.34 -10.79
N SER A 3 14.82 -26.25 -9.81
CA SER A 3 13.69 -27.15 -9.46
C SER A 3 12.49 -26.42 -8.84
N LEU A 4 12.73 -25.34 -8.09
CA LEU A 4 11.66 -24.56 -7.45
C LEU A 4 10.94 -23.67 -8.48
N LEU A 5 11.70 -23.10 -9.42
CA LEU A 5 11.18 -22.33 -10.54
C LEU A 5 10.36 -23.23 -11.47
N ALA A 6 10.92 -24.38 -11.87
CA ALA A 6 10.23 -25.38 -12.69
C ALA A 6 8.92 -25.84 -12.03
N PHE A 7 8.97 -26.26 -10.76
CA PHE A 7 7.78 -26.67 -10.02
C PHE A 7 6.69 -25.58 -9.99
N SER A 8 7.08 -24.32 -9.81
CA SER A 8 6.13 -23.20 -9.78
C SER A 8 5.54 -22.91 -11.17
N LEU A 9 6.32 -23.05 -12.24
CA LEU A 9 5.83 -22.90 -13.63
C LEU A 9 4.89 -24.04 -14.00
N GLU A 10 5.29 -25.28 -13.74
CA GLU A 10 4.46 -26.47 -13.96
C GLU A 10 3.14 -26.38 -13.19
N THR A 11 3.17 -25.91 -11.95
CA THR A 11 1.95 -25.68 -11.17
C THR A 11 1.06 -24.61 -11.81
N THR A 12 1.65 -23.54 -12.33
CA THR A 12 0.91 -22.45 -12.99
C THR A 12 0.23 -22.95 -14.26
N LEU A 13 0.98 -23.62 -15.14
CA LEU A 13 0.46 -24.23 -16.37
C LEU A 13 -0.63 -25.25 -16.05
N TRP A 14 -0.38 -26.15 -15.09
CA TRP A 14 -1.36 -27.14 -14.67
C TRP A 14 -2.68 -26.50 -14.21
N LEU A 15 -2.62 -25.41 -13.44
CA LEU A 15 -3.81 -24.66 -13.01
C LEU A 15 -4.56 -24.04 -14.19
N GLN A 16 -3.83 -23.43 -15.13
CA GLN A 16 -4.41 -22.78 -16.31
C GLN A 16 -5.05 -23.80 -17.26
N ASP A 17 -4.38 -24.93 -17.51
CA ASP A 17 -4.83 -25.99 -18.42
C ASP A 17 -6.05 -26.76 -17.87
N ASN A 18 -6.05 -27.07 -16.56
CA ASN A 18 -7.12 -27.85 -15.95
C ASN A 18 -8.33 -27.00 -15.53
N TYR A 19 -8.13 -25.70 -15.30
CA TYR A 19 -9.18 -24.79 -14.82
C TYR A 19 -9.26 -23.47 -15.60
N PRO A 20 -9.30 -23.46 -16.94
CA PRO A 20 -9.32 -22.24 -17.75
C PRO A 20 -10.56 -21.36 -17.47
N GLN A 21 -11.68 -21.97 -17.06
CA GLN A 21 -12.91 -21.26 -16.69
C GLN A 21 -12.73 -20.33 -15.48
N LEU A 22 -11.69 -20.51 -14.67
CA LEU A 22 -11.41 -19.67 -13.50
C LEU A 22 -10.59 -18.42 -13.82
N ALA A 23 -10.13 -18.24 -15.07
CA ALA A 23 -9.27 -17.12 -15.44
C ALA A 23 -9.89 -15.75 -15.10
N GLY A 24 -11.14 -15.52 -15.49
CA GLY A 24 -11.84 -14.27 -15.16
C GLY A 24 -11.99 -14.03 -13.65
N PHE A 25 -12.23 -15.09 -12.88
CA PHE A 25 -12.32 -15.02 -11.42
C PHE A 25 -10.96 -14.65 -10.80
N PHE A 26 -9.87 -15.31 -11.18
CA PHE A 26 -8.55 -15.01 -10.63
C PHE A 26 -8.00 -13.65 -11.09
N VAL A 27 -8.30 -13.22 -12.32
CA VAL A 27 -8.03 -11.85 -12.75
C VAL A 27 -8.78 -10.86 -11.85
N PHE A 28 -10.07 -11.09 -11.59
CA PHE A 28 -10.83 -10.24 -10.66
C PHE A 28 -10.23 -10.21 -9.25
N ILE A 29 -9.91 -11.37 -8.65
CA ILE A 29 -9.25 -11.41 -7.34
C ILE A 29 -7.93 -10.65 -7.36
N SER A 30 -7.15 -10.77 -8.44
CA SER A 30 -5.89 -10.03 -8.60
C SER A 30 -6.12 -8.51 -8.66
N THR A 31 -7.23 -8.01 -9.24
CA THR A 31 -7.53 -6.56 -9.24
C THR A 31 -7.75 -5.99 -7.84
N LEU A 32 -8.18 -6.83 -6.88
CA LEU A 32 -8.34 -6.43 -5.47
C LEU A 32 -6.99 -6.15 -4.77
N GLY A 33 -5.86 -6.47 -5.41
CA GLY A 33 -4.53 -6.13 -4.89
C GLY A 33 -3.87 -4.96 -5.62
N ASN A 34 -4.57 -4.31 -6.55
CA ASN A 34 -4.05 -3.15 -7.26
C ASN A 34 -4.15 -1.86 -6.42
N GLU A 35 -3.40 -0.83 -6.81
CA GLU A 35 -3.36 0.44 -6.09
C GLU A 35 -4.73 1.13 -6.02
N GLU A 36 -5.55 1.03 -7.07
CA GLU A 36 -6.87 1.64 -7.17
C GLU A 36 -7.84 1.08 -6.12
N PHE A 37 -7.77 -0.22 -5.86
CA PHE A 37 -8.58 -0.85 -4.81
C PHE A 37 -8.24 -0.27 -3.44
N TYR A 38 -6.95 -0.11 -3.14
CA TYR A 38 -6.51 0.46 -1.85
C TYR A 38 -6.79 1.97 -1.74
N LEU A 39 -6.69 2.71 -2.84
CA LEU A 39 -7.11 4.12 -2.92
C LEU A 39 -8.61 4.31 -2.69
N ALA A 40 -9.44 3.29 -2.93
CA ALA A 40 -10.86 3.30 -2.60
C ALA A 40 -11.13 2.83 -1.16
N VAL A 41 -10.57 1.69 -0.75
CA VAL A 41 -10.91 1.04 0.53
C VAL A 41 -10.32 1.75 1.74
N LEU A 42 -9.07 2.23 1.67
CA LEU A 42 -8.44 2.89 2.84
C LEU A 42 -9.18 4.19 3.23
N PRO A 43 -9.55 5.08 2.28
CA PRO A 43 -10.36 6.23 2.61
C PRO A 43 -11.78 5.89 3.06
N LEU A 44 -12.41 4.83 2.50
CA LEU A 44 -13.71 4.35 2.98
C LEU A 44 -13.66 4.04 4.48
N ILE A 45 -12.64 3.29 4.92
CA ILE A 45 -12.47 2.95 6.33
C ILE A 45 -12.23 4.22 7.16
N TYR A 46 -11.34 5.11 6.71
CA TYR A 46 -10.96 6.31 7.44
C TYR A 46 -12.12 7.33 7.57
N TRP A 47 -12.82 7.62 6.48
CA TRP A 47 -13.84 8.67 6.44
C TRP A 47 -15.22 8.21 6.93
N CYS A 48 -15.56 6.93 6.74
CA CYS A 48 -16.95 6.47 6.85
C CYS A 48 -17.18 5.37 7.89
N ILE A 49 -16.14 4.64 8.31
CA ILE A 49 -16.28 3.48 9.22
C ILE A 49 -15.64 3.78 10.57
N SER A 50 -14.31 3.92 10.59
CA SER A 50 -13.54 4.17 11.80
C SER A 50 -12.31 4.98 11.49
N LYS A 51 -12.32 6.24 11.92
CA LYS A 51 -11.17 7.14 11.87
C LYS A 51 -9.92 6.49 12.46
N LYS A 52 -10.05 5.84 13.63
CA LYS A 52 -8.92 5.20 14.31
C LYS A 52 -8.32 4.06 13.48
N ALA A 53 -9.17 3.15 12.97
CA ALA A 53 -8.71 2.03 12.17
C ALA A 53 -8.08 2.52 10.85
N GLY A 54 -8.73 3.45 10.15
CA GLY A 54 -8.23 3.98 8.88
C GLY A 54 -6.90 4.72 8.99
N ARG A 55 -6.68 5.50 10.07
CA ARG A 55 -5.38 6.16 10.32
C ARG A 55 -4.24 5.16 10.46
N ILE A 56 -4.47 4.11 11.24
CA ILE A 56 -3.47 3.08 11.48
C ILE A 56 -3.24 2.30 10.19
N LEU A 57 -4.31 1.78 9.59
CA LEU A 57 -4.27 0.92 8.42
C LEU A 57 -3.61 1.61 7.22
N GLY A 58 -3.96 2.87 6.95
CA GLY A 58 -3.35 3.63 5.86
C GLY A 58 -1.85 3.87 6.08
N TYR A 59 -1.43 4.16 7.32
CA TYR A 59 -0.01 4.39 7.59
C TYR A 59 0.80 3.09 7.50
N ILE A 60 0.33 1.99 8.11
CA ILE A 60 1.03 0.69 8.00
C ILE A 60 1.05 0.17 6.57
N PHE A 61 0.04 0.48 5.75
CA PHE A 61 0.02 0.13 4.34
C PHE A 61 1.17 0.80 3.58
N PHE A 62 1.37 2.12 3.72
CA PHE A 62 2.49 2.78 3.04
C PHE A 62 3.86 2.33 3.55
N ILE A 63 3.98 1.98 4.83
CA ILE A 63 5.19 1.31 5.36
C ILE A 63 5.38 -0.07 4.71
N ALA A 64 4.30 -0.81 4.47
CA ALA A 64 4.36 -2.09 3.77
C ALA A 64 4.86 -1.93 2.34
N VAL A 65 4.39 -0.92 1.59
CA VAL A 65 4.86 -0.64 0.22
C VAL A 65 6.35 -0.29 0.21
N LEU A 66 6.81 0.59 1.11
CA LEU A 66 8.23 0.93 1.26
C LEU A 66 9.08 -0.31 1.55
N PHE A 67 8.64 -1.16 2.49
CA PHE A 67 9.34 -2.38 2.84
C PHE A 67 9.37 -3.39 1.69
N ASN A 68 8.25 -3.58 1.00
CA ASN A 68 8.16 -4.47 -0.16
C ASN A 68 9.15 -4.04 -1.26
N THR A 69 9.21 -2.74 -1.54
CA THR A 69 10.09 -2.18 -2.58
C THR A 69 11.57 -2.41 -2.27
N ILE A 70 11.97 -2.24 -1.00
CA ILE A 70 13.33 -2.57 -0.56
C ILE A 70 13.62 -4.04 -0.80
N LEU A 71 12.74 -4.95 -0.37
CA LEU A 71 12.95 -6.39 -0.57
C LEU A 71 13.02 -6.76 -2.06
N LYS A 72 12.16 -6.19 -2.91
CA LYS A 72 12.17 -6.40 -4.36
C LYS A 72 13.51 -6.07 -4.99
N HIS A 73 14.09 -4.91 -4.66
CA HIS A 73 15.42 -4.55 -5.15
C HIS A 73 16.54 -5.37 -4.52
N THR A 74 16.43 -5.76 -3.25
CA THR A 74 17.44 -6.60 -2.60
C THR A 74 17.58 -7.94 -3.31
N PHE A 75 16.45 -8.57 -3.67
CA PHE A 75 16.46 -9.92 -4.21
C PHE A 75 16.50 -9.99 -5.75
N ARG A 76 15.99 -8.97 -6.46
CA ARG A 76 15.93 -8.91 -7.94
C ARG A 76 15.42 -10.20 -8.61
N GLY A 77 14.47 -10.89 -7.97
CA GLY A 77 13.97 -12.18 -8.45
C GLY A 77 13.18 -12.04 -9.76
N PRO A 78 13.32 -12.98 -10.72
CA PRO A 78 12.55 -12.96 -11.95
C PRO A 78 11.06 -13.22 -11.70
N ARG A 79 10.25 -13.04 -12.73
CA ARG A 79 8.84 -13.45 -12.74
C ARG A 79 8.64 -14.70 -13.59
N PRO A 80 7.54 -15.46 -13.39
CA PRO A 80 7.24 -16.62 -14.21
C PRO A 80 7.25 -16.31 -15.71
N PHE A 81 6.56 -15.23 -16.12
CA PHE A 81 6.49 -14.82 -17.53
C PHE A 81 7.83 -14.32 -18.13
N TRP A 82 8.86 -14.07 -17.32
CA TRP A 82 10.21 -13.76 -17.83
C TRP A 82 10.97 -15.01 -18.28
N ILE A 83 10.54 -16.18 -17.79
CA ILE A 83 11.15 -17.48 -18.10
C ILE A 83 10.31 -18.19 -19.17
N ASP A 84 8.98 -18.14 -19.03
CA ASP A 84 8.03 -18.73 -19.98
C ASP A 84 6.87 -17.76 -20.20
N GLU A 85 6.82 -17.11 -21.36
CA GLU A 85 5.78 -16.13 -21.68
C GLU A 85 4.36 -16.75 -21.70
N SER A 86 4.24 -18.07 -21.92
CA SER A 86 2.94 -18.75 -22.03
C SER A 86 2.11 -18.72 -20.75
N VAL A 87 2.76 -18.57 -19.58
CA VAL A 87 2.04 -18.48 -18.30
C VAL A 87 1.47 -17.08 -18.01
N GLY A 88 1.90 -16.06 -18.75
CA GLY A 88 1.56 -14.65 -18.48
C GLY A 88 0.15 -14.27 -18.91
N ILE A 89 -0.80 -14.23 -17.98
CA ILE A 89 -2.17 -13.70 -18.25
C ILE A 89 -2.24 -12.19 -17.97
N VAL A 90 -1.49 -11.71 -16.98
CA VAL A 90 -1.45 -10.28 -16.59
C VAL A 90 0.00 -9.84 -16.45
N GLU A 91 0.41 -8.90 -17.29
CA GLU A 91 1.73 -8.28 -17.19
C GLU A 91 1.79 -7.35 -15.97
N THR A 92 2.92 -7.42 -15.24
CA THR A 92 3.17 -6.52 -14.11
C THR A 92 4.64 -6.10 -14.08
N GLY A 93 4.88 -4.81 -13.88
CA GLY A 93 6.23 -4.26 -13.76
C GLY A 93 6.92 -4.64 -12.44
N GLY A 94 8.25 -4.44 -12.39
CA GLY A 94 9.09 -4.65 -11.21
C GLY A 94 9.45 -6.12 -10.95
N TYR A 95 10.32 -6.39 -9.98
CA TYR A 95 10.78 -7.73 -9.63
C TYR A 95 9.70 -8.63 -9.00
N GLY A 96 9.89 -9.96 -9.06
CA GLY A 96 8.93 -10.96 -8.57
C GLY A 96 8.83 -11.05 -7.04
N ILE A 97 9.95 -11.29 -6.36
CA ILE A 97 9.96 -11.53 -4.90
C ILE A 97 10.13 -10.24 -4.10
N PRO A 98 9.38 -10.02 -3.00
CA PRO A 98 8.16 -10.72 -2.61
C PRO A 98 6.90 -10.16 -3.31
N SER A 99 5.83 -10.96 -3.34
CA SER A 99 4.54 -10.54 -3.91
C SER A 99 3.90 -9.40 -3.10
N GLY A 100 3.80 -8.22 -3.71
CA GLY A 100 3.16 -7.03 -3.13
C GLY A 100 1.68 -7.26 -2.83
N HIS A 101 0.92 -7.78 -3.79
CA HIS A 101 -0.50 -8.13 -3.63
C HIS A 101 -0.76 -8.99 -2.39
N VAL A 102 0.04 -10.05 -2.20
CA VAL A 102 -0.11 -10.96 -1.05
C VAL A 102 0.32 -10.28 0.25
N GLN A 103 1.42 -9.51 0.22
CA GLN A 103 1.87 -8.75 1.39
C GLN A 103 0.82 -7.73 1.85
N TYR A 104 0.26 -6.95 0.93
CA TYR A 104 -0.73 -5.91 1.22
C TYR A 104 -2.05 -6.52 1.68
N ALA A 105 -2.52 -7.59 1.03
CA ALA A 105 -3.67 -8.37 1.48
C ALA A 105 -3.48 -8.91 2.90
N THR A 106 -2.29 -9.46 3.21
CA THR A 106 -1.97 -9.97 4.54
C THR A 106 -2.04 -8.87 5.59
N VAL A 107 -1.42 -7.72 5.34
CA VAL A 107 -1.47 -6.56 6.26
C VAL A 107 -2.90 -6.11 6.49
N ILE A 108 -3.69 -5.94 5.42
CA ILE A 108 -5.04 -5.38 5.53
C ILE A 108 -6.02 -6.36 6.17
N TYR A 109 -6.10 -7.58 5.65
CA TYR A 109 -7.13 -8.52 6.09
C TYR A 109 -6.90 -9.01 7.52
N LEU A 110 -5.64 -9.27 7.91
CA LEU A 110 -5.36 -9.68 9.30
C LEU A 110 -5.48 -8.51 10.28
N PHE A 111 -5.12 -7.28 9.88
CA PHE A 111 -5.37 -6.10 10.71
C PHE A 111 -6.88 -5.92 10.96
N LEU A 112 -7.70 -6.03 9.91
CA LEU A 112 -9.15 -5.90 10.03
C LEU A 112 -9.75 -7.05 10.86
N ALA A 113 -9.28 -8.28 10.69
CA ALA A 113 -9.71 -9.41 11.51
C ALA A 113 -9.42 -9.19 13.00
N ALA A 114 -8.23 -8.70 13.33
CA ALA A 114 -7.85 -8.37 14.71
C ALA A 114 -8.61 -7.15 15.25
N TRP A 115 -8.89 -6.14 14.41
CA TRP A 115 -9.65 -4.95 14.82
C TRP A 115 -11.12 -5.26 15.08
N ILE A 116 -11.78 -6.04 14.22
CA ILE A 116 -13.18 -6.45 14.37
C ILE A 116 -13.31 -7.55 15.44
N ASN A 117 -12.29 -8.38 15.59
CA ASN A 117 -12.16 -9.43 16.60
C ASN A 117 -13.36 -10.41 16.66
N ARG A 118 -13.76 -10.92 15.48
CA ARG A 118 -14.81 -11.94 15.35
C ARG A 118 -14.22 -13.15 14.61
N GLY A 119 -14.47 -14.36 15.11
CA GLY A 119 -13.88 -15.60 14.56
C GLY A 119 -14.13 -15.78 13.05
N TRP A 120 -15.34 -15.49 12.57
CA TRP A 120 -15.67 -15.58 11.14
C TRP A 120 -14.89 -14.59 10.26
N VAL A 121 -14.48 -13.43 10.80
CA VAL A 121 -13.66 -12.44 10.07
C VAL A 121 -12.23 -12.94 9.91
N TRP A 122 -11.70 -13.67 10.90
CA TRP A 122 -10.40 -14.33 10.76
C TRP A 122 -10.43 -15.38 9.64
N ILE A 123 -11.48 -16.20 9.59
CA ILE A 123 -11.67 -17.19 8.52
C ILE A 123 -11.71 -16.49 7.16
N LEU A 124 -12.52 -15.44 7.03
CA LEU A 124 -12.61 -14.66 5.79
C LEU A 124 -11.26 -14.02 5.41
N ALA A 125 -10.51 -13.49 6.38
CA ALA A 125 -9.22 -12.90 6.13
C ALA A 125 -8.21 -13.92 5.57
N PHE A 126 -8.10 -15.10 6.17
CA PHE A 126 -7.23 -16.17 5.65
C PHE A 126 -7.68 -16.64 4.28
N LEU A 127 -8.99 -16.81 4.05
CA LEU A 127 -9.53 -17.17 2.75
C LEU A 127 -9.13 -16.15 1.67
N MET A 128 -9.28 -14.86 1.95
CA MET A 128 -8.93 -13.80 1.00
C MET A 128 -7.42 -13.72 0.73
N ILE A 129 -6.57 -14.02 1.71
CA ILE A 129 -5.10 -14.08 1.52
C ILE A 129 -4.72 -15.29 0.64
N ILE A 130 -5.34 -16.45 0.88
CA ILE A 130 -5.11 -17.65 0.07
C ILE A 130 -5.58 -17.42 -1.37
N LEU A 131 -6.79 -16.87 -1.55
CA LEU A 131 -7.32 -16.53 -2.88
C LEU A 131 -6.43 -15.52 -3.59
N MET A 132 -5.91 -14.51 -2.87
CA MET A 132 -4.94 -13.58 -3.44
C MET A 132 -3.68 -14.31 -3.89
N GLY A 133 -3.08 -15.16 -3.06
CA GLY A 133 -1.90 -15.95 -3.43
C GLY A 133 -2.12 -16.83 -4.66
N LEU A 134 -3.23 -17.57 -4.68
CA LEU A 134 -3.62 -18.40 -5.83
C LEU A 134 -3.84 -17.56 -7.08
N SER A 135 -4.46 -16.37 -6.97
CA SER A 135 -4.64 -15.49 -8.12
C SER A 135 -3.32 -15.07 -8.76
N ARG A 136 -2.29 -14.78 -7.94
CA ARG A 136 -0.98 -14.32 -8.43
C ARG A 136 -0.17 -15.43 -9.10
N ILE A 137 -0.34 -16.67 -8.64
CA ILE A 137 0.22 -17.86 -9.30
C ILE A 137 -0.55 -18.09 -10.61
N TYR A 138 -1.89 -18.14 -10.55
CA TYR A 138 -2.74 -18.44 -11.71
C TYR A 138 -2.53 -17.45 -12.86
N VAL A 139 -2.38 -16.14 -12.59
CA VAL A 139 -2.15 -15.15 -13.67
C VAL A 139 -0.71 -15.10 -14.18
N GLY A 140 0.18 -15.97 -13.68
CA GLY A 140 1.59 -16.05 -14.07
C GLY A 140 2.45 -14.89 -13.58
N ALA A 141 1.99 -14.10 -12.60
CA ALA A 141 2.70 -12.91 -12.17
C ALA A 141 3.75 -13.18 -11.09
N HIS A 142 3.62 -14.27 -10.34
CA HIS A 142 4.48 -14.61 -9.21
C HIS A 142 4.68 -16.12 -9.07
N PHE A 143 5.89 -16.50 -8.65
CA PHE A 143 6.16 -17.87 -8.21
C PHE A 143 5.55 -18.13 -6.84
N ILE A 144 5.44 -19.42 -6.46
CA ILE A 144 4.91 -19.83 -5.15
C ILE A 144 5.74 -19.23 -4.00
N TYR A 145 7.07 -19.19 -4.16
CA TYR A 145 7.94 -18.62 -3.13
C TYR A 145 7.79 -17.10 -2.99
N ASP A 146 7.42 -16.37 -4.07
CA ASP A 146 7.11 -14.94 -3.99
C ASP A 146 5.87 -14.68 -3.12
N VAL A 147 4.86 -15.54 -3.27
CA VAL A 147 3.61 -15.52 -2.51
C VAL A 147 3.88 -15.77 -1.03
N ILE A 148 4.66 -16.82 -0.72
CA ILE A 148 5.04 -17.15 0.65
C ILE A 148 5.87 -16.01 1.27
N ALA A 149 6.85 -15.47 0.55
CA ALA A 149 7.66 -14.34 1.01
C ALA A 149 6.81 -13.09 1.26
N GLY A 150 5.82 -12.82 0.40
CA GLY A 150 4.84 -11.73 0.59
C GLY A 150 4.02 -11.89 1.87
N PHE A 151 3.50 -13.09 2.11
CA PHE A 151 2.77 -13.41 3.35
C PHE A 151 3.63 -13.21 4.60
N ILE A 152 4.86 -13.73 4.59
CA ILE A 152 5.81 -13.59 5.72
C ILE A 152 6.15 -12.11 5.96
N ALA A 153 6.42 -11.35 4.90
CA ALA A 153 6.69 -9.91 5.00
C ALA A 153 5.49 -9.15 5.60
N GLY A 154 4.27 -9.50 5.20
CA GLY A 154 3.05 -8.90 5.74
C GLY A 154 2.85 -9.21 7.22
N LEU A 155 3.09 -10.46 7.63
CA LEU A 155 3.06 -10.87 9.04
C LEU A 155 4.12 -10.13 9.86
N ALA A 156 5.34 -10.00 9.35
CA ALA A 156 6.43 -9.29 10.04
C ALA A 156 6.04 -7.83 10.31
N ILE A 157 5.45 -7.14 9.34
CA ILE A 157 4.97 -5.76 9.50
C ILE A 157 3.91 -5.68 10.62
N LEU A 158 2.94 -6.60 10.63
CA LEU A 158 1.90 -6.61 11.65
C LEU A 158 2.47 -6.90 13.05
N ILE A 159 3.40 -7.86 13.17
CA ILE A 159 4.07 -8.16 14.45
C ILE A 159 4.81 -6.92 14.97
N ILE A 160 5.59 -6.26 14.11
CA ILE A 160 6.30 -5.02 14.44
C ILE A 160 5.30 -3.94 14.87
N TYR A 161 4.20 -3.78 14.13
CA TYR A 161 3.15 -2.82 14.47
C TYR A 161 2.52 -3.12 15.83
N TYR A 162 2.12 -4.36 16.12
CA TYR A 162 1.50 -4.71 17.39
C TYR A 162 2.46 -4.57 18.57
N PHE A 163 3.73 -4.92 18.37
CA PHE A 163 4.78 -4.67 19.35
C PHE A 163 4.94 -3.16 19.61
N TRP A 164 5.07 -2.36 18.55
CA TRP A 164 5.14 -0.91 18.67
C TRP A 164 3.90 -0.32 19.35
N ASN A 165 2.71 -0.79 19.00
CA ASN A 165 1.45 -0.34 19.58
C ASN A 165 1.35 -0.69 21.07
N ARG A 166 1.85 -1.86 21.49
CA ARG A 166 1.81 -2.30 22.88
C ARG A 166 2.79 -1.55 23.79
N TYR A 167 3.98 -1.22 23.28
CA TYR A 167 5.09 -0.71 24.10
C TYR A 167 5.45 0.75 23.85
N GLN A 168 5.26 1.26 22.64
CA GLN A 168 5.73 2.59 22.22
C GLN A 168 4.60 3.58 21.94
N ALA A 169 3.44 3.14 21.44
CA ALA A 169 2.32 4.04 21.16
C ALA A 169 1.85 4.88 22.37
N PRO A 170 1.76 4.36 23.62
CA PRO A 170 1.40 5.17 24.79
C PRO A 170 2.42 6.28 25.10
N LYS A 171 3.69 6.08 24.74
CA LYS A 171 4.73 7.11 24.88
C LYS A 171 4.61 8.12 23.74
N PHE A 172 4.33 7.65 22.53
CA PHE A 172 4.17 8.49 21.34
C PHE A 172 2.99 9.47 21.47
N THR A 173 1.85 9.03 22.00
CA THR A 173 0.67 9.88 22.16
C THR A 173 0.92 11.06 23.10
N LYS A 174 1.77 10.89 24.12
CA LYS A 174 2.18 11.92 25.07
C LYS A 174 3.22 12.92 24.53
N ARG A 175 3.80 12.66 23.34
CA ARG A 175 4.78 13.57 22.73
C ARG A 175 4.12 14.86 22.24
N ILE A 176 4.89 15.96 22.30
CA ILE A 176 4.49 17.24 21.72
C ILE A 176 4.40 17.15 20.20
N LEU A 177 3.64 18.07 19.59
CA LEU A 177 3.36 18.07 18.15
C LEU A 177 4.64 18.01 17.29
N GLY A 178 5.66 18.82 17.62
CA GLY A 178 6.92 18.85 16.88
C GLY A 178 7.63 17.49 16.83
N GLN A 179 7.61 16.72 17.93
CA GLN A 179 8.22 15.39 17.96
C GLN A 179 7.42 14.36 17.13
N LYS A 180 6.09 14.47 17.11
CA LYS A 180 5.24 13.61 16.27
C LYS A 180 5.50 13.85 14.79
N LEU A 181 5.59 15.13 14.39
CA LEU A 181 5.93 15.55 13.03
C LEU A 181 7.32 15.05 12.63
N MET A 182 8.31 15.21 13.50
CA MET A 182 9.67 14.73 13.26
C MET A 182 9.70 13.22 13.04
N MET A 183 9.02 12.43 13.86
CA MET A 183 9.01 10.96 13.69
C MET A 183 8.33 10.52 12.39
N VAL A 184 7.19 11.13 12.05
CA VAL A 184 6.50 10.83 10.79
C VAL A 184 7.35 11.20 9.58
N PHE A 185 8.11 12.29 9.65
CA PHE A 185 9.03 12.69 8.60
C PHE A 185 10.23 11.72 8.51
N LEU A 186 10.82 11.36 9.65
CA LEU A 186 12.01 10.53 9.70
C LEU A 186 11.78 9.09 9.22
N ILE A 187 10.58 8.53 9.41
CA ILE A 187 10.33 7.13 9.02
C ILE A 187 10.52 6.92 7.50
N PRO A 188 9.80 7.60 6.58
CA PRO A 188 10.03 7.46 5.14
C PRO A 188 11.46 7.82 4.73
N VAL A 189 12.09 8.81 5.38
CA VAL A 189 13.49 9.18 5.14
C VAL A 189 14.44 8.03 5.45
N ILE A 190 14.27 7.36 6.59
CA ILE A 190 15.06 6.19 6.95
C ILE A 190 14.87 5.08 5.93
N PHE A 191 13.64 4.78 5.50
CA PHE A 191 13.38 3.82 4.43
C PHE A 191 14.09 4.20 3.12
N GLY A 192 14.04 5.49 2.74
CA GLY A 192 14.77 6.02 1.59
C GLY A 192 16.29 5.83 1.68
N LEU A 193 16.87 6.12 2.84
CA LEU A 193 18.30 5.93 3.08
C LEU A 193 18.70 4.46 3.09
N VAL A 194 17.88 3.59 3.70
CA VAL A 194 18.10 2.13 3.67
C VAL A 194 18.03 1.62 2.24
N TYR A 195 17.05 2.07 1.45
CA TYR A 195 16.91 1.69 0.05
C TYR A 195 18.14 2.09 -0.77
N ILE A 196 18.60 3.33 -0.64
CA ILE A 196 19.83 3.81 -1.30
C ILE A 196 21.04 2.99 -0.85
N GLY A 197 21.17 2.73 0.45
CA GLY A 197 22.24 1.91 1.01
C GLY A 197 22.23 0.48 0.47
N VAL A 198 21.05 -0.13 0.33
CA VAL A 198 20.88 -1.45 -0.31
C VAL A 198 21.37 -1.42 -1.75
N LEU A 199 20.98 -0.42 -2.55
CA LEU A 199 21.44 -0.29 -3.94
C LEU A 199 22.96 -0.17 -4.04
N PHE A 200 23.61 0.55 -3.12
CA PHE A 200 25.07 0.64 -3.04
C PHE A 200 25.72 -0.70 -2.67
N ILE A 201 25.13 -1.45 -1.74
CA ILE A 201 25.69 -2.73 -1.27
C ILE A 201 25.55 -3.83 -2.33
N ILE A 202 24.38 -3.94 -2.99
CA ILE A 202 24.11 -5.01 -3.96
C ILE A 202 24.67 -4.69 -5.35
N GLY A 203 24.94 -3.42 -5.65
CA GLY A 203 25.50 -2.99 -6.93
C GLY A 203 24.50 -3.06 -8.11
N PRO A 204 24.99 -2.91 -9.36
CA PRO A 204 24.17 -2.98 -10.56
C PRO A 204 23.58 -4.40 -10.75
N PRO A 205 22.45 -4.54 -11.47
CA PRO A 205 21.87 -5.84 -11.76
C PRO A 205 22.78 -6.66 -12.69
N ASP A 206 22.74 -7.99 -12.54
CA ASP A 206 23.45 -8.92 -13.42
C ASP A 206 22.73 -9.05 -14.77
N LEU A 207 23.36 -8.53 -15.83
CA LEU A 207 22.83 -8.55 -17.19
C LEU A 207 23.24 -9.80 -17.99
N SER A 208 23.94 -10.76 -17.38
CA SER A 208 24.27 -12.04 -18.00
C SER A 208 23.14 -13.07 -17.92
N LEU A 209 22.09 -12.76 -17.16
CA LEU A 209 20.95 -13.65 -16.92
C LEU A 209 20.08 -13.82 -18.17
N PRO A 210 19.39 -14.98 -18.34
CA PRO A 210 18.52 -15.22 -19.50
C PRO A 210 17.40 -14.19 -19.67
N TRP A 211 16.92 -13.61 -18.56
CA TRP A 211 15.86 -12.61 -18.53
C TRP A 211 16.36 -11.16 -18.46
N ALA A 212 17.61 -10.90 -18.86
CA ALA A 212 18.22 -9.56 -18.78
C ALA A 212 17.41 -8.47 -19.50
N ALA A 213 16.63 -8.83 -20.51
CA ALA A 213 15.75 -7.91 -21.25
C ALA A 213 14.68 -7.23 -20.36
N PHE A 214 14.22 -7.90 -19.29
CA PHE A 214 13.18 -7.37 -18.40
C PHE A 214 13.74 -6.50 -17.25
N ILE A 215 15.05 -6.57 -17.02
CA ILE A 215 15.71 -5.89 -15.88
C ILE A 215 15.57 -4.36 -15.93
N PRO A 216 15.77 -3.68 -17.08
CA PRO A 216 15.67 -2.21 -17.13
C PRO A 216 14.30 -1.68 -16.70
N GLU A 217 13.23 -2.31 -17.19
CA GLU A 217 11.87 -1.95 -16.80
C GLU A 217 11.61 -2.26 -15.31
N ALA A 218 12.11 -3.40 -14.82
CA ALA A 218 11.96 -3.76 -13.42
C ALA A 218 12.66 -2.78 -12.46
N GLU A 219 13.87 -2.32 -12.79
CA GLU A 219 14.58 -1.29 -12.03
C GLU A 219 13.80 0.03 -12.02
N ILE A 220 13.30 0.50 -13.18
CA ILE A 220 12.51 1.73 -13.27
C ILE A 220 11.23 1.61 -12.45
N ALA A 221 10.50 0.49 -12.58
CA ALA A 221 9.27 0.25 -11.86
C ALA A 221 9.48 0.28 -10.34
N SER A 222 10.55 -0.35 -9.85
CA SER A 222 10.82 -0.42 -8.41
C SER A 222 11.33 0.91 -7.83
N VAL A 223 12.16 1.69 -8.55
CA VAL A 223 12.51 3.07 -8.14
C VAL A 223 11.27 3.97 -8.13
N THR A 224 10.38 3.79 -9.12
CA THR A 224 9.12 4.53 -9.24
C THR A 224 8.14 4.19 -8.10
N GLU A 225 8.06 2.92 -7.69
CA GLU A 225 7.27 2.47 -6.55
C GLU A 225 7.82 3.04 -5.23
N MET A 226 9.16 3.09 -5.08
CA MET A 226 9.80 3.70 -3.91
C MET A 226 9.45 5.18 -3.77
N ALA A 227 9.58 5.95 -4.87
CA ALA A 227 9.22 7.36 -4.91
C ALA A 227 7.73 7.59 -4.59
N THR A 228 6.86 6.74 -5.13
CA THR A 228 5.41 6.76 -4.88
C THR A 228 5.11 6.54 -3.39
N ALA A 229 5.65 5.46 -2.81
CA ALA A 229 5.43 5.07 -1.43
C ALA A 229 6.02 6.09 -0.44
N PHE A 230 7.18 6.67 -0.76
CA PHE A 230 7.80 7.72 0.05
C PHE A 230 6.90 8.96 0.16
N GLY A 231 6.46 9.48 -1.00
CA GLY A 231 5.55 10.63 -1.04
C GLY A 231 4.23 10.33 -0.32
N ALA A 232 3.66 9.16 -0.59
CA ALA A 232 2.42 8.71 0.01
C ALA A 232 2.49 8.58 1.54
N ALA A 233 3.54 7.94 2.08
CA ALA A 233 3.75 7.78 3.52
C ALA A 233 3.92 9.13 4.23
N LEU A 234 4.72 10.02 3.63
CA LEU A 234 4.96 11.36 4.18
C LEU A 234 3.67 12.21 4.17
N GLY A 235 2.95 12.24 3.04
CA GLY A 235 1.71 12.99 2.90
C GLY A 235 0.62 12.48 3.85
N TYR A 236 0.44 11.16 3.93
CA TYR A 236 -0.56 10.57 4.82
C TYR A 236 -0.21 10.82 6.28
N GLY A 237 1.05 10.58 6.66
CA GLY A 237 1.54 10.76 8.02
C GLY A 237 1.42 12.21 8.51
N LEU A 238 1.80 13.18 7.69
CA LEU A 238 1.61 14.59 8.06
C LEU A 238 0.12 14.92 8.11
N GLY A 239 -0.65 14.46 7.13
CA GLY A 239 -2.09 14.71 7.06
C GLY A 239 -2.83 14.23 8.32
N ILE A 240 -2.54 13.02 8.83
CA ILE A 240 -3.17 12.50 10.06
C ILE A 240 -2.78 13.29 11.33
N ILE A 241 -1.61 13.94 11.34
CA ILE A 241 -1.18 14.80 12.45
C ILE A 241 -1.93 16.14 12.39
N PHE A 242 -1.99 16.75 11.21
CA PHE A 242 -2.70 18.01 10.99
C PHE A 242 -4.20 17.85 11.20
N GLU A 243 -4.78 16.74 10.74
CA GLU A 243 -6.19 16.42 10.97
C GLU A 243 -6.46 16.28 12.46
N GLY A 244 -5.68 15.45 13.17
CA GLY A 244 -5.88 15.24 14.61
C GLY A 244 -5.59 16.46 15.49
N SER A 245 -4.90 17.49 14.98
CA SER A 245 -4.60 18.72 15.74
C SER A 245 -5.52 19.87 15.39
N ARG A 246 -6.00 19.98 14.15
CA ARG A 246 -6.75 21.14 13.65
C ARG A 246 -8.20 20.84 13.26
N VAL A 247 -8.47 19.66 12.69
CA VAL A 247 -9.81 19.32 12.15
C VAL A 247 -10.60 18.50 13.14
N ARG A 248 -10.01 17.40 13.65
CA ARG A 248 -10.61 16.49 14.64
C ARG A 248 -12.00 16.02 14.23
N PHE A 249 -12.19 15.69 12.96
CA PHE A 249 -13.49 15.26 12.45
C PHE A 249 -13.91 13.91 13.06
N HIS A 250 -15.20 13.63 13.07
CA HIS A 250 -15.75 12.34 13.47
C HIS A 250 -16.16 11.52 12.25
N SER A 251 -15.86 10.21 12.23
CA SER A 251 -16.17 9.32 11.09
C SER A 251 -17.60 8.79 11.10
N ASP A 252 -18.34 8.96 12.20
CA ASP A 252 -19.72 8.53 12.37
C ASP A 252 -20.73 9.55 11.82
N GLY A 253 -21.99 9.45 12.24
CA GLY A 253 -23.11 10.21 11.68
C GLY A 253 -23.94 9.43 10.63
N PRO A 254 -24.98 10.07 10.06
CA PRO A 254 -25.93 9.44 9.13
C PRO A 254 -25.28 8.85 7.88
N ILE A 255 -25.87 7.77 7.35
CA ILE A 255 -25.38 7.07 6.14
C ILE A 255 -25.32 8.01 4.94
N SER A 256 -26.31 8.89 4.75
CA SER A 256 -26.32 9.87 3.66
C SER A 256 -25.10 10.81 3.71
N LYS A 257 -24.73 11.29 4.90
CA LYS A 257 -23.52 12.09 5.09
C LYS A 257 -22.25 11.28 4.84
N ARG A 258 -22.17 10.02 5.28
CA ARG A 258 -21.04 9.11 4.98
C ARG A 258 -20.84 8.91 3.48
N ILE A 259 -21.92 8.66 2.75
CA ILE A 259 -21.90 8.52 1.28
C ILE A 259 -21.42 9.82 0.64
N GLY A 260 -21.97 10.97 1.07
CA GLY A 260 -21.55 12.29 0.57
C GLY A 260 -20.06 12.57 0.79
N ARG A 261 -19.52 12.22 1.96
CA ARG A 261 -18.07 12.33 2.25
C ARG A 261 -17.24 11.46 1.31
N TYR A 262 -17.64 10.20 1.15
CA TYR A 262 -16.91 9.26 0.31
C TYR A 262 -16.84 9.73 -1.15
N ILE A 263 -17.99 10.09 -1.73
CA ILE A 263 -18.07 10.61 -3.11
C ILE A 263 -17.20 11.86 -3.26
N LEU A 264 -17.38 12.85 -2.39
CA LEU A 264 -16.63 14.11 -2.47
C LEU A 264 -15.12 13.90 -2.29
N GLY A 265 -14.73 13.07 -1.32
CA GLY A 265 -13.34 12.77 -1.04
C GLY A 265 -12.65 12.03 -2.19
N ILE A 266 -13.34 11.04 -2.79
CA ILE A 266 -12.83 10.30 -3.95
C ILE A 266 -12.73 11.20 -5.18
N ILE A 267 -13.72 12.06 -5.45
CA ILE A 267 -13.65 13.03 -6.57
C ILE A 267 -12.39 13.89 -6.44
N GLY A 268 -12.14 14.46 -5.26
CA GLY A 268 -10.92 15.26 -5.03
C GLY A 268 -9.64 14.44 -5.17
N ALA A 269 -9.64 13.18 -4.71
CA ALA A 269 -8.50 12.29 -4.85
C ALA A 269 -8.21 11.97 -6.33
N VAL A 270 -9.24 11.69 -7.12
CA VAL A 270 -9.12 11.44 -8.58
C VAL A 270 -8.64 12.68 -9.32
N ILE A 271 -9.14 13.87 -8.99
CA ILE A 271 -8.68 15.14 -9.57
C ILE A 271 -7.19 15.34 -9.32
N ILE A 272 -6.71 15.11 -8.09
CA ILE A 272 -5.29 15.25 -7.75
C ILE A 272 -4.46 14.17 -8.47
N TRP A 273 -4.90 12.92 -8.42
CA TRP A 273 -4.17 11.78 -8.97
C TRP A 273 -4.06 11.84 -10.49
N GLN A 274 -5.19 11.99 -11.20
CA GLN A 274 -5.22 12.05 -12.66
C GLN A 274 -4.78 13.42 -13.18
N GLY A 275 -5.22 14.52 -12.56
CA GLY A 275 -4.90 15.88 -13.01
C GLY A 275 -3.40 16.15 -12.96
N LEU A 276 -2.74 15.88 -11.82
CA LEU A 276 -1.28 16.00 -11.75
C LEU A 276 -0.58 14.93 -12.58
N GLY A 277 -1.19 13.75 -12.74
CA GLY A 277 -0.65 12.69 -13.60
C GLY A 277 -0.64 13.03 -15.10
N PHE A 278 -1.53 13.92 -15.55
CA PHE A 278 -1.55 14.45 -16.92
C PHE A 278 -0.53 15.57 -17.12
N ILE A 279 -0.29 16.38 -16.09
CA ILE A 279 0.60 17.55 -16.16
C ILE A 279 2.07 17.16 -15.96
N PHE A 280 2.35 16.21 -15.05
CA PHE A 280 3.72 15.87 -14.70
C PHE A 280 4.38 14.97 -15.74
N PRO A 281 5.60 15.30 -16.20
CA PRO A 281 6.33 14.47 -17.15
C PRO A 281 6.66 13.10 -16.55
N ARG A 282 6.67 12.08 -17.42
CA ARG A 282 7.11 10.72 -17.08
C ARG A 282 8.60 10.51 -17.32
N ASP A 283 9.17 11.33 -18.20
CA ASP A 283 10.59 11.32 -18.56
C ASP A 283 11.10 12.77 -18.74
N PRO A 284 12.39 13.03 -18.47
CA PRO A 284 13.39 12.10 -17.94
C PRO A 284 13.18 11.76 -16.46
N LEU A 285 13.66 10.60 -16.03
CA LEU A 285 13.38 10.03 -14.70
C LEU A 285 13.78 10.96 -13.53
N TRP A 286 14.89 11.69 -13.64
CA TRP A 286 15.35 12.62 -12.60
C TRP A 286 14.36 13.77 -12.32
N LEU A 287 13.54 14.15 -13.31
CA LEU A 287 12.47 15.13 -13.15
C LEU A 287 11.15 14.46 -12.74
N ALA A 288 10.87 13.27 -13.28
CA ALA A 288 9.64 12.52 -13.01
C ALA A 288 9.55 12.06 -11.54
N LEU A 289 10.67 11.62 -10.93
CA LEU A 289 10.66 11.08 -9.56
C LEU A 289 10.28 12.12 -8.49
N PRO A 290 10.89 13.33 -8.42
CA PRO A 290 10.48 14.35 -7.46
C PRO A 290 9.01 14.79 -7.64
N LEU A 291 8.55 14.92 -8.88
CA LEU A 291 7.17 15.29 -9.17
C LEU A 291 6.18 14.18 -8.80
N ARG A 292 6.56 12.91 -8.98
CA ARG A 292 5.79 11.77 -8.48
C ARG A 292 5.71 11.74 -6.96
N ILE A 293 6.81 11.98 -6.25
CA ILE A 293 6.82 12.13 -4.79
C ILE A 293 5.82 13.21 -4.38
N PHE A 294 5.88 14.38 -5.03
CA PHE A 294 4.99 15.49 -4.73
C PHE A 294 3.51 15.16 -5.03
N ARG A 295 3.23 14.50 -6.16
CA ARG A 295 1.88 14.05 -6.52
C ARG A 295 1.26 13.15 -5.46
N TYR A 296 1.98 12.10 -5.07
CA TYR A 296 1.45 11.15 -4.09
C TYR A 296 1.45 11.71 -2.66
N PHE A 297 2.36 12.63 -2.34
CA PHE A 297 2.27 13.45 -1.14
C PHE A 297 0.96 14.23 -1.10
N LEU A 298 0.63 14.99 -2.15
CA LEU A 298 -0.60 15.77 -2.21
C LEU A 298 -1.84 14.89 -2.17
N LEU A 299 -1.83 13.76 -2.87
CA LEU A 299 -2.94 12.81 -2.89
C LEU A 299 -3.27 12.28 -1.49
N THR A 300 -2.26 11.79 -0.78
CA THR A 300 -2.49 11.20 0.55
C THR A 300 -2.65 12.26 1.64
N PHE A 301 -2.03 13.43 1.49
CA PHE A 301 -2.28 14.59 2.36
C PHE A 301 -3.70 15.13 2.17
N TRP A 302 -4.21 15.15 0.94
CA TRP A 302 -5.62 15.41 0.67
C TRP A 302 -6.51 14.42 1.42
N ALA A 303 -6.24 13.13 1.24
CA ALA A 303 -7.09 12.10 1.82
C ALA A 303 -7.09 12.13 3.36
N ALA A 304 -5.93 12.41 3.96
CA ALA A 304 -5.77 12.45 5.41
C ALA A 304 -6.18 13.77 6.06
N TYR A 305 -6.10 14.92 5.37
CA TYR A 305 -6.31 16.25 5.98
C TYR A 305 -7.37 17.11 5.26
N TYR A 306 -7.18 17.43 3.98
CA TYR A 306 -8.05 18.39 3.30
C TYR A 306 -9.47 17.86 3.07
N ALA A 307 -9.62 16.58 2.74
CA ALA A 307 -10.94 15.98 2.59
C ALA A 307 -11.74 16.05 3.92
N PRO A 308 -11.20 15.58 5.08
CA PRO A 308 -11.82 15.84 6.39
C PRO A 308 -12.17 17.30 6.67
N LEU A 309 -11.27 18.24 6.37
CA LEU A 309 -11.51 19.68 6.57
C LEU A 309 -12.73 20.15 5.77
N ILE A 310 -12.84 19.72 4.52
CA ILE A 310 -13.97 20.06 3.65
C ILE A 310 -15.26 19.40 4.14
N PHE A 311 -15.21 18.15 4.61
CA PHE A 311 -16.38 17.48 5.17
C PHE A 311 -16.99 18.26 6.33
N VAL A 312 -16.14 18.78 7.23
CA VAL A 312 -16.59 19.60 8.37
C VAL A 312 -17.17 20.94 7.88
N ARG A 313 -16.49 21.62 6.96
CA ARG A 313 -16.97 22.91 6.40
C ARG A 313 -18.31 22.80 5.69
N LEU A 314 -18.56 21.67 5.02
CA LEU A 314 -19.81 21.37 4.34
C LEU A 314 -20.85 20.68 5.23
N LYS A 315 -20.59 20.58 6.55
CA LYS A 315 -21.47 19.93 7.54
C LYS A 315 -21.79 18.45 7.23
N LEU A 316 -20.90 17.79 6.49
CA LEU A 316 -20.92 16.35 6.20
C LEU A 316 -20.28 15.53 7.33
N ALA A 317 -19.47 16.15 8.18
CA ALA A 317 -18.93 15.56 9.41
C ALA A 317 -18.99 16.58 10.55
N ASP A 318 -19.17 16.09 11.77
CA ASP A 318 -18.96 16.88 12.98
C ASP A 318 -17.46 16.84 13.37
N ALA A 319 -17.05 17.74 14.26
CA ALA A 319 -15.67 17.87 14.71
C ALA A 319 -15.59 18.29 16.18
N ASP A 320 -14.54 17.85 16.87
CA ASP A 320 -14.29 18.28 18.24
C ASP A 320 -13.93 19.78 18.29
N PRO A 321 -14.46 20.55 19.27
CA PRO A 321 -14.10 21.95 19.48
C PRO A 321 -12.60 22.12 19.71
N ASP A 322 -12.09 23.34 19.49
CA ASP A 322 -10.67 23.60 19.65
C ASP A 322 -10.22 23.34 21.09
N PRO A 323 -9.07 22.68 21.33
CA PRO A 323 -8.62 22.28 22.66
C PRO A 323 -8.31 23.45 23.61
N GLY A 324 -8.66 24.69 23.25
CA GLY A 324 -8.58 25.89 24.08
C GLY A 324 -9.90 26.66 24.24
N ILE A 325 -11.03 26.21 23.67
CA ILE A 325 -12.33 26.88 23.85
C ILE A 325 -13.18 26.04 24.80
N ASN A 326 -13.04 26.29 26.09
CA ASN A 326 -14.00 25.84 27.11
C ASN A 326 -15.25 26.72 26.98
N LEU A 327 -16.28 26.28 26.25
CA LEU A 327 -17.62 26.90 26.30
C LEU A 327 -18.38 26.43 27.56
N LYS A 328 -17.77 26.65 28.72
CA LYS A 328 -18.47 26.75 30.00
C LYS A 328 -18.34 28.20 30.45
N MET A 329 -19.18 29.06 29.90
CA MET A 329 -19.61 30.30 30.55
C MET A 329 -21.08 30.15 30.88
#